data_AF-A0A9J5WKR8-F1
#
_entry.id   AF-A0A9J5WKR8-F1
#
_cell.length_a   1.000
_cell.length_b   1.000
_cell.length_c   1.000
_cell.angle_alpha   90.00
_cell.angle_beta   90.00
_cell.angle_gamma   90.00
#
_symmetry.space_group_name_H-M   'P 1'
#
loop_
_entity.id
_entity.type
_entity.pdbx_description
1 polymer ?
#
loop_
_entity_poly.entity_id
_entity_poly.type
_entity_poly.pdbx_seq_one_letter_code
_entity_poly.pdbx_strand_id
1 'polypeptide(L)'
;MLMKWHWRFTQEEDAGLWKKYKDDNSWNLNLRRNLLDWEFEQLLNLLKSLENCIINIQCNDKLKWNFNSKGLYTVKAGYEHLNSNKMMIDLWPWKLVWKTKLPPKSRVLLGQP
;
A
#
# COMPACT_ATOMS: atom_id res chain seq x y z
N MET A 1 24.50 -8.77 26.48
CA MET A 1 24.78 -7.67 25.53
C MET A 1 23.59 -7.57 24.60
N LEU A 2 22.68 -6.62 24.82
CA LEU A 2 21.56 -6.34 23.93
C LEU A 2 21.77 -4.93 23.41
N MET A 3 22.15 -4.80 22.14
CA MET A 3 22.26 -3.50 21.49
C MET A 3 20.87 -2.88 21.40
N LYS A 4 20.67 -1.80 22.16
CA LYS A 4 19.47 -0.98 22.17
C LYS A 4 19.41 -0.18 20.88
N TRP A 5 18.56 -0.60 19.95
CA TRP A 5 18.11 0.23 18.84
C TRP A 5 17.45 1.50 19.38
N HIS A 6 18.07 2.65 19.16
CA HIS A 6 17.54 3.95 19.59
C HIS A 6 16.67 4.52 18.48
N TRP A 7 15.35 4.40 18.61
CA TRP A 7 14.40 5.11 17.77
C TRP A 7 14.52 6.61 18.00
N ARG A 8 14.74 7.40 16.94
CA ARG A 8 14.67 8.87 16.99
C ARG A 8 13.59 9.33 16.03
N PHE A 9 12.52 9.91 16.57
CA PHE A 9 11.54 10.66 15.81
C PHE A 9 12.02 12.11 15.76
N THR A 10 12.52 12.56 14.62
CA THR A 10 12.83 13.98 14.40
C THR A 10 11.66 14.64 13.71
N GLN A 11 10.90 15.42 14.47
CA GLN A 11 9.91 16.36 13.97
C GLN A 11 10.67 17.65 13.63
N GLU A 12 11.23 17.73 12.44
CA GLU A 12 12.01 18.90 11.99
C GLU A 12 11.38 19.42 10.68
N GLU A 13 10.97 20.69 10.69
CA GLU A 13 10.22 21.39 9.61
C GLU A 13 11.08 21.82 8.41
N ASP A 14 12.25 21.21 8.19
CA ASP A 14 13.08 21.54 7.04
C ASP A 14 12.83 20.56 5.88
N ALA A 15 12.17 21.09 4.85
CA ALA A 15 11.86 20.43 3.58
C ALA A 15 13.12 20.21 2.69
N GLY A 16 14.15 19.55 3.24
CA GLY A 16 15.41 19.26 2.58
C GLY A 16 15.86 17.82 2.77
N LEU A 17 15.52 16.97 1.79
CA LEU A 17 16.26 15.78 1.32
C LEU A 17 17.06 14.99 2.38
N TRP A 18 16.49 13.88 2.85
CA TRP A 18 17.13 12.74 3.54
C TRP A 18 18.58 12.96 4.05
N LYS A 19 18.77 13.26 5.34
CA LYS A 19 20.10 13.24 5.96
C LYS A 19 20.54 11.79 6.18
N LYS A 20 21.68 11.41 5.58
CA LYS A 20 22.31 10.10 5.73
C LYS A 20 22.95 9.97 7.12
N TYR A 21 22.32 9.21 8.02
CA TYR A 21 23.02 8.69 9.19
C TYR A 21 23.76 7.42 8.77
N LYS A 22 25.10 7.52 8.69
CA LYS A 22 25.95 6.54 8.01
C LYS A 22 26.25 5.28 8.84
N ASP A 23 25.96 5.25 10.14
CA ASP A 23 26.61 4.28 11.03
C ASP A 23 25.69 3.42 11.89
N ASP A 24 24.37 3.45 11.68
CA ASP A 24 23.51 2.50 12.36
C ASP A 24 22.46 2.04 11.36
N ASN A 25 22.22 0.74 11.24
CA ASN A 25 21.21 0.14 10.37
C ASN A 25 19.78 0.45 10.88
N SER A 26 19.59 1.65 11.44
CA SER A 26 18.40 2.15 12.09
C SER A 26 17.49 2.82 11.07
N TRP A 27 16.22 2.43 11.08
CA TRP A 27 15.20 3.06 10.25
C TRP A 27 14.77 4.40 10.88
N ASN A 28 15.07 5.51 10.21
CA ASN A 28 14.57 6.83 10.58
C ASN A 28 13.42 7.21 9.63
N LEU A 29 12.19 7.17 10.13
CA LEU A 29 10.98 7.48 9.38
C LEU A 29 10.62 8.95 9.58
N ASN A 30 10.62 9.71 8.48
CA ASN A 30 10.09 11.07 8.49
C ASN A 30 8.63 11.05 8.00
N LEU A 31 7.69 11.34 8.91
CA LEU A 31 6.26 11.34 8.64
C LEU A 31 5.77 12.76 8.36
N ARG A 32 4.87 12.91 7.38
CA ARG A 32 4.28 14.20 7.01
C ARG A 32 3.45 14.85 8.12
N ARG A 33 2.96 14.04 9.06
CA ARG A 33 2.16 14.45 10.21
C ARG A 33 2.49 13.58 11.41
N ASN A 34 2.04 14.01 12.57
CA ASN A 34 2.17 13.24 13.80
C ASN A 34 1.39 11.94 13.73
N LEU A 35 1.95 10.91 14.37
CA LEU A 35 1.27 9.65 14.61
C LEU A 35 0.13 9.87 15.60
N LEU A 36 -1.01 9.25 15.29
CA LEU A 36 -2.13 9.14 16.20
C LEU A 36 -2.01 7.81 16.96
N ASP A 37 -2.58 7.73 18.16
CA ASP A 37 -2.39 6.58 19.04
C ASP A 37 -2.82 5.24 18.39
N TRP A 38 -3.86 5.27 17.55
CA TRP A 38 -4.34 4.08 16.84
C TRP A 38 -3.44 3.63 15.66
N GLU A 39 -2.50 4.47 15.23
CA GLU A 39 -1.54 4.15 14.16
C GLU A 39 -0.24 3.56 14.71
N PHE A 40 -0.02 3.67 16.02
CA PHE A 40 1.20 3.24 16.68
C PHE A 40 1.47 1.74 16.50
N GLU A 41 0.46 0.90 16.68
CA GLU A 41 0.60 -0.55 16.48
C GLU A 41 0.96 -0.89 15.02
N GLN A 42 0.41 -0.17 14.05
CA GLN A 42 0.75 -0.38 12.64
C GLN A 42 2.20 0.02 12.36
N LEU A 43 2.68 1.11 12.96
CA LEU A 43 4.07 1.51 12.88
C LEU A 43 5.01 0.48 13.50
N LEU A 44 4.69 -0.05 14.68
CA LEU A 44 5.52 -1.08 15.33
C LEU A 44 5.62 -2.33 14.46
N ASN A 45 4.50 -2.77 13.87
CA ASN A 45 4.50 -3.92 12.97
C ASN A 45 5.33 -3.67 11.71
N LEU A 46 5.29 -2.45 11.16
CA LEU A 46 6.15 -2.04 10.06
C LEU A 46 7.64 -2.10 10.46
N LEU A 47 8.01 -1.45 11.57
CA LEU A 47 9.39 -1.42 12.06
C LEU A 47 9.93 -2.82 12.35
N LYS A 48 9.11 -3.70 12.91
CA LYS A 48 9.46 -5.12 13.12
C LYS A 48 9.70 -5.86 11.80
N SER A 49 8.91 -5.56 10.77
CA SER A 49 9.11 -6.14 9.44
C SER A 49 10.40 -5.64 8.78
N LEU A 50 10.75 -4.39 9.05
CA LEU A 50 11.96 -3.72 8.57
C LEU A 50 13.23 -4.14 9.33
N GLU A 51 13.13 -4.66 10.54
CA GLU A 51 14.26 -5.12 11.36
C GLU A 51 15.14 -6.14 10.62
N ASN A 52 14.52 -7.06 9.86
CA ASN A 52 15.22 -8.09 9.10
C ASN A 52 15.66 -7.62 7.70
N CYS A 53 15.41 -6.37 7.35
CA CYS A 53 15.69 -5.84 6.02
C CYS A 53 17.10 -5.22 5.98
N ILE A 54 17.96 -5.77 5.14
CA ILE A 54 19.31 -5.24 4.89
C ILE A 54 19.28 -4.43 3.60
N ILE A 55 19.55 -3.13 3.71
CA ILE A 55 19.59 -2.23 2.54
C ILE A 55 20.98 -2.24 1.93
N ASN A 56 21.09 -2.64 0.66
CA ASN A 56 22.31 -2.47 -0.11
C ASN A 56 22.30 -1.12 -0.85
N ILE A 57 22.98 -0.12 -0.29
CA ILE A 57 23.05 1.25 -0.84
C ILE A 57 23.74 1.29 -2.22
N GLN A 58 24.58 0.30 -2.54
CA GLN A 58 25.28 0.23 -3.83
C GLN A 58 24.43 -0.42 -4.93
N CYS A 59 23.30 -1.04 -4.57
CA CYS A 59 22.40 -1.66 -5.52
C CYS A 59 21.33 -0.65 -5.93
N ASN A 60 21.09 -0.50 -7.24
CA ASN A 60 19.94 0.24 -7.71
C ASN A 60 18.64 -0.50 -7.39
N ASP A 61 17.62 0.27 -7.03
CA ASP A 61 16.27 -0.24 -6.83
C ASP A 61 15.75 -0.92 -8.10
N LYS A 62 15.11 -2.07 -7.91
CA LYS A 62 14.49 -2.85 -8.99
C LYS A 62 13.09 -3.26 -8.58
N LEU A 63 12.13 -3.05 -9.49
CA LEU A 63 10.81 -3.64 -9.35
C LEU A 63 10.93 -5.16 -9.47
N LYS A 64 10.53 -5.87 -8.41
CA LYS A 64 10.46 -7.34 -8.40
C LYS A 64 9.01 -7.77 -8.22
N TRP A 65 8.57 -8.68 -9.08
CA TRP A 65 7.26 -9.31 -8.97
C TRP A 65 7.41 -10.73 -8.43
N ASN A 66 7.01 -10.95 -7.18
CA ASN A 66 7.21 -12.24 -6.49
C ASN A 66 6.19 -13.33 -6.87
N PHE A 67 5.16 -12.99 -7.66
CA PHE A 67 4.13 -13.93 -8.08
C PHE A 67 4.38 -14.54 -9.47
N ASN A 68 5.62 -14.43 -9.96
CA ASN A 68 6.09 -15.09 -11.18
C ASN A 68 7.53 -15.55 -10.98
N SER A 69 7.87 -16.75 -11.44
CA SER A 69 9.23 -17.31 -11.35
C SER A 69 10.29 -16.45 -12.06
N LYS A 70 9.89 -15.66 -13.06
CA LYS A 70 10.77 -14.74 -13.79
C LYS A 70 11.00 -13.40 -13.08
N GLY A 71 10.32 -13.13 -11.96
CA GLY A 71 10.42 -11.84 -11.26
C GLY A 71 9.83 -10.65 -12.02
N LEU A 72 9.25 -10.89 -13.20
CA LEU A 72 8.66 -9.89 -14.09
C LEU A 72 7.14 -9.89 -13.97
N TYR A 73 6.58 -8.68 -13.89
CA TYR A 73 5.14 -8.48 -13.95
C TYR A 73 4.62 -8.80 -15.35
N THR A 74 3.49 -9.49 -15.42
CA THR A 74 2.69 -9.61 -16.64
C THR A 74 1.23 -9.41 -16.27
N VAL A 75 0.44 -8.83 -17.18
CA VAL A 75 -0.99 -8.61 -16.97
C VAL A 75 -1.70 -9.92 -16.63
N LYS A 76 -1.35 -11.02 -17.32
CA LYS A 76 -1.90 -12.35 -17.08
C LYS A 76 -1.62 -12.83 -15.65
N ALA A 77 -0.36 -12.85 -15.22
CA ALA A 77 -0.01 -13.31 -13.87
C ALA A 77 -0.62 -12.41 -12.78
N GLY A 78 -0.67 -11.09 -13.01
CA GLY A 78 -1.34 -10.16 -12.10
C GLY A 78 -2.83 -10.46 -11.97
N TYR A 79 -3.53 -10.64 -13.10
CA TYR A 79 -4.95 -10.99 -13.11
C TYR A 79 -5.23 -12.34 -12.46
N GLU A 80 -4.42 -13.36 -12.71
CA GLU A 80 -4.54 -14.68 -12.08
C GLU A 80 -4.33 -14.61 -10.57
N HIS A 81 -3.35 -13.83 -10.11
CA HIS A 81 -3.10 -13.65 -8.68
C HIS A 81 -4.26 -12.93 -7.98
N LEU A 82 -4.73 -11.81 -8.53
CA LEU A 82 -5.85 -11.04 -7.98
C LEU A 82 -7.15 -11.85 -7.98
N ASN A 83 -7.34 -12.70 -9.00
CA ASN A 83 -8.52 -13.54 -9.12
C ASN A 83 -8.36 -14.95 -8.54
N SER A 84 -7.30 -15.19 -7.76
CA SER A 84 -7.07 -16.48 -7.11
C SER A 84 -8.19 -16.82 -6.11
N ASN A 85 -8.78 -15.81 -5.47
CA ASN A 85 -9.95 -15.97 -4.60
C ASN A 85 -11.25 -15.91 -5.40
N LYS A 86 -11.55 -16.99 -6.12
CA LYS A 86 -12.77 -17.14 -6.94
C LYS A 86 -14.06 -16.91 -6.12
N MET A 87 -14.04 -17.27 -4.84
CA MET A 87 -15.18 -17.11 -3.94
C MET A 87 -15.58 -15.63 -3.79
N MET A 88 -14.60 -14.72 -3.73
CA MET A 88 -14.86 -13.30 -3.60
C MET A 88 -15.35 -12.67 -4.92
N ILE A 89 -14.88 -13.16 -6.07
CA ILE A 89 -15.28 -12.70 -7.40
C ILE A 89 -16.71 -13.14 -7.72
N ASP A 90 -17.09 -14.35 -7.34
CA ASP A 90 -18.44 -14.87 -7.55
C ASP A 90 -19.48 -14.13 -6.69
N LEU A 91 -19.08 -13.67 -5.51
CA LEU A 91 -19.89 -12.81 -4.64
C LEU A 91 -19.87 -11.33 -5.08
N TRP A 92 -18.86 -10.91 -5.84
CA TRP A 92 -18.72 -9.51 -6.23
C TRP A 92 -19.76 -9.13 -7.30
N PRO A 93 -20.64 -8.15 -7.05
CA PRO A 93 -21.77 -7.84 -7.91
C PRO A 93 -21.36 -6.99 -9.14
N TRP A 94 -20.19 -7.19 -9.73
CA TRP A 94 -19.75 -6.41 -10.89
C TRP A 94 -20.71 -6.53 -12.08
N LYS A 95 -21.37 -7.69 -12.23
CA LYS A 95 -22.44 -7.89 -13.21
C LYS A 95 -23.64 -6.96 -12.97
N LEU A 96 -23.88 -6.51 -11.74
CA LEU A 96 -24.94 -5.54 -11.40
C LEU A 96 -24.52 -4.10 -11.69
N VAL A 97 -23.24 -3.77 -11.48
CA VAL A 97 -22.68 -2.43 -11.80
C VAL A 97 -22.84 -2.10 -13.28
N TRP A 98 -22.63 -3.08 -14.16
CA TRP A 98 -22.73 -2.88 -15.61
C TRP A 98 -24.07 -3.30 -16.23
N LYS A 99 -24.92 -4.04 -15.50
CA LYS A 99 -26.32 -4.28 -15.88
C LYS A 99 -27.23 -3.20 -15.31
N THR A 100 -26.87 -1.94 -15.46
CA THR A 100 -27.84 -0.87 -15.21
C THR A 100 -28.93 -0.97 -16.29
N LYS A 101 -30.05 -1.63 -15.96
CA LYS A 101 -31.33 -1.30 -16.55
C LYS A 101 -31.69 0.10 -16.05
N LEU A 102 -30.98 1.13 -16.54
CA LEU A 102 -31.40 2.50 -16.29
C LEU A 102 -32.82 2.59 -16.84
N PRO A 103 -33.83 2.94 -16.02
CA PRO A 103 -35.14 3.21 -16.56
C PRO A 103 -34.96 4.29 -17.64
N PRO A 104 -35.51 4.10 -18.86
CA PRO A 104 -35.54 5.18 -19.84
C PRO A 104 -36.13 6.39 -19.14
N LYS A 105 -35.44 7.54 -19.22
CA LYS A 105 -35.82 8.78 -18.54
C LYS A 105 -37.34 8.92 -18.57
N SER A 106 -37.93 8.89 -17.38
CA SER A 106 -39.37 8.82 -17.13
C SER A 106 -40.15 9.69 -18.11
N ARG A 107 -41.10 9.08 -18.80
CA ARG A 107 -42.17 9.80 -19.50
C ARG A 107 -42.82 10.73 -18.48
N VAL A 108 -42.68 12.04 -18.70
CA VAL A 108 -43.31 13.08 -17.89
C VAL A 108 -44.81 12.82 -17.86
N LEU A 109 -45.31 12.36 -16.70
CA LEU A 109 -46.74 12.39 -16.39
C LEU A 109 -47.01 13.74 -15.73
N LEU A 110 -47.28 14.75 -16.55
CA LEU A 110 -47.95 15.95 -16.07
C LEU A 110 -49.05 16.31 -17.05
N GLY A 111 -50.28 16.23 -16.54
CA GLY A 111 -51.46 16.81 -17.15
C GLY A 111 -52.37 15.82 -17.84
N GLN A 112 -53.28 15.21 -17.07
CA GLN A 112 -54.65 15.08 -17.57
C GLN A 112 -55.60 15.80 -16.59
N PRO A 113 -56.62 16.49 -17.14
CA PRO A 113 -57.45 17.48 -16.44
C PRO A 113 -58.36 16.89 -15.35
#